data_AF-C4FRV6-F1
#
_entry.id   AF-C4FRV6-F1
#
_cell.length_a   1.000
_cell.length_b   1.000
_cell.length_c   1.000
_cell.angle_alpha   90.00
_cell.angle_beta   90.00
_cell.angle_gamma   90.00
#
_symmetry.space_group_name_H-M   'P 1'
#
loop_
_entity.id
_entity.type
_entity.pdbx_description
1 polymer ?
#
loop_
_entity_poly.entity_id
_entity_poly.type
_entity_poly.pdbx_seq_one_letter_code
_entity_poly.pdbx_strand_id
1 'polypeptide(L)'
;MPGQGRTFRRQIADFWQIWPMPPKIETSRDVVFVDGIYLAKKACILICYDGEYVLGWYLCRSEQSRSWQALMQRIATPIVVVSDGGPGLRKALKKFGVPPSFNVVLFMPYGKYIVTLLGGLRH
;
A
#
# COMPACT_ATOMS: atom_id res chain seq x y z
N MET A 1 19.61 -14.92 -12.46
CA MET A 1 19.30 -16.35 -12.24
C MET A 1 19.22 -17.08 -13.58
N PRO A 2 20.29 -17.74 -14.04
CA PRO A 2 20.24 -18.58 -15.23
C PRO A 2 19.48 -19.90 -14.92
N GLY A 3 18.57 -20.33 -15.79
CA GLY A 3 17.96 -21.68 -15.75
C GLY A 3 16.65 -21.85 -14.96
N GLN A 4 16.42 -21.12 -13.86
CA GLN A 4 15.26 -21.38 -12.97
C GLN A 4 13.94 -20.71 -13.39
N GLY A 5 13.97 -19.77 -14.34
CA GLY A 5 12.79 -19.02 -14.74
C GLY A 5 11.72 -19.83 -15.47
N ARG A 6 12.06 -21.01 -16.01
CA ARG A 6 11.09 -21.87 -16.75
C ARG A 6 10.18 -22.62 -15.77
N THR A 7 10.76 -23.19 -14.71
CA THR A 7 10.03 -23.92 -13.68
C THR A 7 9.11 -22.99 -12.89
N PHE A 8 9.61 -21.84 -12.47
CA PHE A 8 8.81 -20.83 -11.76
C PHE A 8 7.63 -20.36 -12.62
N ARG A 9 7.87 -19.97 -13.89
CA ARG A 9 6.79 -19.56 -14.81
C ARG A 9 5.71 -20.61 -14.98
N ARG A 10 6.08 -21.89 -15.04
CA ARG A 10 5.12 -23.00 -15.15
C ARG A 10 4.30 -23.15 -13.86
N GLN A 11 4.92 -23.05 -12.69
CA GLN A 11 4.24 -23.17 -11.40
C GLN A 11 3.25 -22.04 -11.14
N ILE A 12 3.55 -20.82 -11.60
CA ILE A 12 2.66 -19.67 -11.40
C ILE A 12 1.67 -19.44 -12.56
N ALA A 13 1.73 -20.25 -13.63
CA ALA A 13 0.95 -20.04 -14.85
C ALA A 13 -0.55 -19.96 -14.60
N ASP A 14 -1.07 -20.86 -13.76
CA ASP A 14 -2.51 -20.93 -13.43
C ASP A 14 -2.96 -19.72 -12.60
N PHE A 15 -2.07 -19.17 -11.76
CA PHE A 15 -2.36 -17.97 -10.97
C PHE A 15 -2.50 -16.71 -11.84
N TRP A 16 -1.89 -16.66 -13.03
CA TRP A 16 -2.10 -15.54 -13.97
C TRP A 16 -3.51 -15.52 -14.56
N GLN A 17 -4.23 -16.64 -14.55
CA GLN A 17 -5.63 -16.70 -14.96
C GLN A 17 -6.57 -16.17 -13.87
N ILE A 18 -6.08 -16.06 -12.64
CA ILE A 18 -6.85 -15.61 -11.49
C ILE A 18 -6.61 -14.09 -11.35
N TRP A 19 -7.64 -13.31 -11.71
CA TRP A 19 -7.64 -11.85 -11.51
C TRP A 19 -8.72 -11.43 -10.50
N PRO A 20 -8.61 -11.81 -9.22
CA PRO A 20 -9.62 -11.51 -8.23
C PRO A 20 -9.47 -10.05 -7.84
N MET A 21 -10.55 -9.28 -7.98
CA MET A 21 -10.60 -7.96 -7.37
C MET A 21 -10.63 -8.15 -5.85
N PRO A 22 -9.67 -7.63 -5.07
CA PRO A 22 -9.59 -7.88 -3.63
C PRO A 22 -10.89 -7.42 -2.96
N PRO A 23 -11.57 -8.22 -2.14
CA PRO A 23 -12.89 -7.85 -1.60
C PRO A 23 -12.84 -6.54 -0.82
N LYS A 24 -13.97 -5.84 -0.71
CA LYS A 24 -14.04 -4.66 0.14
C LYS A 24 -13.99 -5.12 1.59
N ILE A 25 -13.03 -4.60 2.34
CA ILE A 25 -12.83 -4.93 3.75
C ILE A 25 -13.50 -3.85 4.59
N GLU A 26 -14.59 -4.23 5.26
CA GLU A 26 -15.39 -3.29 6.08
C GLU A 26 -14.96 -3.24 7.54
N THR A 27 -14.14 -4.19 7.99
CA THR A 27 -13.56 -4.17 9.33
C THR A 27 -12.41 -3.16 9.41
N SER A 28 -12.49 -2.22 10.34
CA SER A 28 -11.45 -1.22 10.59
C SER A 28 -10.17 -1.85 11.15
N ARG A 29 -9.02 -1.30 10.78
CA ARG A 29 -7.71 -1.62 11.36
C ARG A 29 -7.13 -0.38 12.01
N ASP A 30 -6.48 -0.55 13.15
CA ASP A 30 -5.84 0.58 13.84
C ASP A 30 -4.65 1.09 13.04
N VAL A 31 -3.80 0.19 12.53
CA VAL A 31 -2.62 0.55 11.73
C VAL A 31 -2.65 -0.22 10.43
N VAL A 32 -2.38 0.48 9.32
CA VAL A 32 -2.15 -0.14 8.02
C VAL A 32 -0.89 0.41 7.38
N PHE A 33 -0.18 -0.45 6.67
CA PHE A 33 1.01 -0.16 5.89
C PHE A 33 0.64 -0.13 4.42
N VAL A 34 1.02 0.92 3.71
CA VAL A 34 0.78 1.06 2.27
C VAL A 34 2.08 1.33 1.53
N ASP A 35 2.26 0.61 0.42
CA ASP A 35 3.47 0.65 -0.39
C ASP A 35 3.13 0.54 -1.89
N GLY A 36 3.98 1.08 -2.75
CA GLY A 36 3.86 1.09 -4.20
C GLY A 36 5.06 0.40 -4.88
N ILE A 37 4.84 -0.76 -5.48
CA ILE A 37 5.88 -1.53 -6.16
C ILE A 37 5.78 -1.31 -7.67
N TYR A 38 6.83 -0.77 -8.30
CA TYR A 38 6.92 -0.70 -9.77
C TYR A 38 7.35 -2.03 -10.36
N LEU A 39 6.48 -2.61 -11.19
CA LEU A 39 6.80 -3.77 -12.03
C LEU A 39 7.42 -3.36 -13.37
N ALA A 40 7.03 -2.17 -13.88
CA ALA A 40 7.58 -1.56 -15.08
C ALA A 40 7.28 -0.05 -15.11
N LYS A 41 7.83 0.69 -16.09
CA LYS A 41 7.64 2.14 -16.26
C LYS A 41 6.18 2.61 -16.26
N LYS A 42 5.22 1.74 -16.60
CA LYS A 42 3.78 2.02 -16.66
C LYS A 42 2.94 0.97 -15.93
N ALA A 43 3.54 0.24 -14.99
CA ALA A 43 2.86 -0.77 -14.20
C ALA A 43 3.40 -0.70 -12.77
N CYS A 44 2.54 -0.27 -11.85
CA CYS A 44 2.80 -0.13 -10.43
C CYS A 44 1.65 -0.79 -9.67
N ILE A 45 1.96 -1.61 -8.68
CA ILE A 45 0.98 -2.20 -7.79
C ILE A 45 1.06 -1.46 -6.46
N LEU A 46 -0.05 -0.90 -6.04
CA LEU A 46 -0.23 -0.35 -4.70
C LEU A 46 -0.75 -1.47 -3.81
N ILE A 47 -0.20 -1.65 -2.61
CA ILE A 47 -0.56 -2.70 -1.68
C ILE A 47 -0.90 -2.07 -0.34
N CYS A 48 -1.91 -2.62 0.35
CA CYS A 48 -2.23 -2.31 1.74
C CYS A 48 -2.13 -3.59 2.58
N TYR A 49 -1.46 -3.50 3.71
CA TYR A 49 -1.10 -4.59 4.60
C TYR A 49 -1.33 -4.17 6.06
N ASP A 50 -1.89 -5.01 6.91
CA ASP A 50 -2.16 -4.65 8.32
C ASP A 50 -1.10 -5.10 9.32
N GLY A 51 -0.06 -5.80 8.87
CA GLY A 51 0.90 -6.44 9.77
C GLY A 51 0.81 -7.96 9.76
N GLU A 52 -0.32 -8.52 9.31
CA GLU A 52 -0.54 -9.97 9.17
C GLU A 52 -1.04 -10.36 7.77
N TYR A 53 -1.95 -9.59 7.19
CA TYR A 53 -2.63 -9.90 5.94
C TYR A 53 -2.63 -8.72 4.95
N VAL A 54 -2.61 -9.06 3.66
CA VAL A 54 -2.83 -8.08 2.59
C VAL A 54 -4.32 -7.74 2.53
N LEU A 55 -4.66 -6.51 2.87
CA LEU A 55 -6.02 -6.00 2.88
C LEU A 55 -6.56 -5.67 1.49
N GLY A 56 -5.66 -5.28 0.60
CA GLY A 56 -6.04 -4.92 -0.75
C GLY A 56 -4.84 -4.52 -1.58
N TRP A 57 -5.05 -4.53 -2.89
CA TRP A 57 -4.07 -4.09 -3.85
C TRP A 57 -4.75 -3.41 -5.04
N TYR A 58 -4.01 -2.55 -5.72
CA TYR A 58 -4.50 -1.81 -6.88
C TYR A 58 -3.40 -1.67 -7.93
N LEU A 59 -3.62 -2.27 -9.11
CA LEU A 59 -2.74 -2.10 -10.25
C LEU A 59 -3.02 -0.76 -10.94
N CYS A 60 -1.97 0.05 -11.12
CA CYS A 60 -2.04 1.35 -11.76
C CYS A 60 -0.85 1.60 -12.68
N ARG A 61 -0.92 2.67 -13.48
CA ARG A 61 0.18 3.04 -14.38
C ARG A 61 1.28 3.84 -13.69
N SER A 62 0.93 4.51 -12.60
CA SER A 62 1.82 5.29 -11.73
C SER A 62 1.09 5.65 -10.44
N GLU A 63 1.86 6.02 -9.41
CA GLU A 63 1.38 6.43 -8.08
C GLU A 63 0.67 7.79 -8.08
N GLN A 64 -0.44 7.87 -8.79
CA GLN A 64 -1.29 9.05 -8.78
C GLN A 64 -2.26 9.01 -7.61
N SER A 65 -2.70 10.19 -7.17
CA SER A 65 -3.71 10.33 -6.11
C SER A 65 -5.00 9.55 -6.36
N ARG A 66 -5.43 9.41 -7.62
CA ARG A 66 -6.61 8.61 -8.00
C ARG A 66 -6.40 7.12 -7.74
N SER A 67 -5.19 6.61 -8.01
CA SER A 67 -4.84 5.21 -7.78
C SER A 67 -4.86 4.89 -6.28
N TRP A 68 -4.26 5.76 -5.47
CA TRP A 68 -4.30 5.65 -4.01
C TRP A 68 -5.73 5.74 -3.45
N GLN A 69 -6.57 6.65 -3.97
CA GLN A 69 -7.98 6.71 -3.58
C GLN A 69 -8.73 5.41 -3.89
N ALA A 70 -8.48 4.82 -5.07
CA ALA A 70 -9.13 3.57 -5.45
C ALA A 70 -8.76 2.41 -4.52
N LEU A 71 -7.52 2.36 -4.02
CA LEU A 71 -7.10 1.40 -2.99
C LEU A 71 -7.79 1.68 -1.65
N MET A 72 -7.72 2.92 -1.16
CA MET A 72 -8.26 3.30 0.15
C MET A 72 -9.77 3.11 0.24
N GLN A 73 -10.52 3.34 -0.85
CA GLN A 73 -11.98 3.11 -0.89
C GLN A 73 -12.40 1.66 -0.66
N ARG A 74 -11.47 0.70 -0.80
CA ARG A 74 -11.74 -0.72 -0.54
C ARG A 74 -11.58 -1.10 0.92
N ILE A 75 -11.05 -0.22 1.76
CA ILE A 75 -10.66 -0.51 3.13
C ILE A 75 -11.43 0.44 4.05
N ALA A 76 -11.95 -0.09 5.15
CA ALA A 76 -12.51 0.75 6.20
C ALA A 76 -11.46 1.74 6.72
N THR A 77 -11.89 2.93 7.13
CA THR A 77 -10.99 4.01 7.53
C THR A 77 -10.07 3.56 8.67
N PRO A 78 -8.74 3.51 8.45
CA PRO A 78 -7.81 3.13 9.50
C PRO A 78 -7.47 4.32 10.39
N ILE A 79 -7.01 4.05 11.62
CA ILE A 79 -6.58 5.11 12.55
C ILE A 79 -5.21 5.67 12.11
N VAL A 80 -4.31 4.80 11.65
CA VAL A 80 -2.95 5.14 11.22
C VAL A 80 -2.64 4.49 9.88
N VAL A 81 -2.09 5.28 8.94
CA VAL A 81 -1.53 4.80 7.67
C VAL A 81 -0.04 5.06 7.69
N VAL A 82 0.76 4.01 7.50
CA VAL A 82 2.22 4.03 7.44
C VAL A 82 2.64 3.83 5.99
N SER A 83 3.48 4.72 5.47
CA SER A 83 3.97 4.61 4.10
C SER A 83 5.27 5.39 3.95
N ASP A 84 6.14 4.91 3.07
CA ASP A 84 7.28 5.65 2.55
C ASP A 84 6.87 6.72 1.51
N GLY A 85 5.58 6.81 1.21
CA GLY A 85 5.04 7.22 -0.07
C GLY A 85 5.28 8.65 -0.55
N GLY A 86 4.82 8.88 -1.79
CA GLY A 86 4.95 10.12 -2.53
C GLY A 86 3.80 11.14 -2.39
N PRO A 87 3.87 12.29 -3.08
CA PRO A 87 2.84 13.34 -3.04
C PRO A 87 1.45 12.87 -3.49
N GLY A 88 1.37 11.81 -4.30
CA GLY A 88 0.11 11.19 -4.72
C GLY A 88 -0.71 10.64 -3.53
N LEU A 89 -0.06 9.95 -2.60
CA LEU A 89 -0.70 9.37 -1.42
C LEU A 89 -1.24 10.44 -0.49
N ARG A 90 -0.43 11.46 -0.17
CA ARG A 90 -0.84 12.58 0.71
C ARG A 90 -2.13 13.26 0.22
N LYS A 91 -2.24 13.48 -1.10
CA LYS A 91 -3.44 14.07 -1.71
C LYS A 91 -4.66 13.15 -1.64
N ALA A 92 -4.45 11.83 -1.70
CA ALA A 92 -5.51 10.84 -1.55
C ALA A 92 -6.06 10.79 -0.13
N LEU A 93 -5.18 10.71 0.88
CA LEU A 93 -5.56 10.66 2.29
C LEU A 93 -6.36 11.88 2.73
N LYS A 94 -5.96 13.08 2.28
CA LYS A 94 -6.72 14.33 2.52
C LYS A 94 -8.16 14.24 2.02
N LYS A 95 -8.40 13.58 0.89
CA LYS A 95 -9.74 13.42 0.31
C LYS A 95 -10.54 12.29 0.97
N PHE A 96 -9.85 11.29 1.52
CA PHE A 96 -10.47 10.15 2.19
C PHE A 96 -10.97 10.47 3.61
N GLY A 97 -10.60 11.64 4.16
CA GLY A 97 -11.04 12.08 5.49
C GLY A 97 -10.11 11.63 6.63
N VAL A 98 -8.87 11.28 6.29
CA VAL A 98 -7.83 10.86 7.25
C VAL A 98 -7.04 12.13 7.67
N PRO A 99 -7.21 12.65 8.91
CA PRO A 99 -6.79 14.00 9.32
C PRO A 99 -5.27 14.23 9.46
N PRO A 100 -4.61 15.12 8.71
CA PRO A 100 -3.16 15.18 8.37
C PRO A 100 -2.05 15.04 9.44
N SER A 101 -2.32 14.82 10.73
CA SER A 101 -1.38 14.39 11.79
C SER A 101 -0.82 12.97 11.58
N PHE A 102 -0.50 12.64 10.32
CA PHE A 102 -0.25 11.28 9.85
C PHE A 102 1.23 11.00 9.64
N ASN A 103 1.67 9.90 10.26
CA ASN A 103 3.00 9.33 10.14
C ASN A 103 3.25 8.79 8.71
N VAL A 104 3.73 9.64 7.81
CA VAL A 104 4.48 9.16 6.64
C VAL A 104 5.84 8.69 7.16
N VAL A 105 5.94 7.43 7.58
CA VAL A 105 7.22 6.82 7.94
C VAL A 105 7.94 6.48 6.65
N LEU A 106 8.91 7.32 6.27
CA LEU A 106 9.83 7.08 5.17
C LEU A 106 10.60 5.77 5.44
N PHE A 107 10.14 4.66 4.87
CA PHE A 107 10.87 3.40 4.92
C PHE A 107 11.99 3.45 3.87
N MET A 108 13.14 4.00 4.22
CA MET A 108 14.36 3.84 3.43
C MET A 108 15.27 2.77 4.06
N PRO A 109 16.04 2.03 3.22
CA PRO A 109 16.55 0.70 3.52
C PRO A 109 17.64 0.75 4.61
N TYR A 110 17.91 -0.39 5.23
CA TYR A 110 18.98 -0.63 6.22
C TYR A 110 18.65 -0.32 7.70
N GLY A 111 17.72 -1.09 8.27
CA GLY A 111 17.97 -1.72 9.59
C GLY A 111 18.05 -0.84 10.84
N LYS A 112 17.54 0.40 10.82
CA LYS A 112 17.37 1.20 12.05
C LYS A 112 16.00 1.88 12.07
N TYR A 113 15.16 1.45 13.01
CA TYR A 113 13.93 2.13 13.36
C TYR A 113 14.28 3.46 14.04
N ILE A 114 14.05 4.58 13.37
CA ILE A 114 13.97 5.88 14.03
C ILE A 114 12.50 6.28 14.00
N VAL A 115 11.85 6.13 15.15
CA VAL A 115 10.52 6.69 15.41
C VAL A 115 10.75 8.17 15.74
N THR A 116 10.51 9.06 14.78
CA THR A 116 10.45 10.48 15.09
C THR A 116 9.04 10.82 15.57
N LEU A 117 8.86 10.77 16.89
CA LEU A 117 7.73 11.40 17.58
C LEU A 117 7.83 12.91 17.40
N LEU A 118 7.01 13.50 16.53
CA LEU A 118 6.69 14.92 16.61
C LEU A 118 5.27 15.04 17.16
N GLY A 119 5.23 15.47 18.42
CA GLY A 119 4.06 15.45 19.28
C GLY A 119 2.85 16.16 18.70
N GLY A 120 1.70 15.55 18.96
CA GLY A 120 0.38 16.10 18.66
C GLY A 120 -0.74 15.35 19.38
N LEU A 121 -0.47 14.74 20.54
CA LEU A 121 -1.52 14.39 21.49
C LEU A 121 -2.00 15.70 22.13
N ARG A 122 -3.11 16.24 21.61
CA ARG A 122 -3.93 17.17 22.38
C ARG A 122 -5.33 16.58 22.51
N HIS A 123 -5.55 16.07 23.73
CA HIS A 123 -6.77 15.66 24.43
C HIS A 123 -7.51 14.44 23.89
#